data_AF-A0A522LZH0-F1
#
_entry.id   AF-A0A522LZH0-F1
#
_cell.length_a   1.000
_cell.length_b   1.000
_cell.length_c   1.000
_cell.angle_alpha   90.00
_cell.angle_beta   90.00
_cell.angle_gamma   90.00
#
_symmetry.space_group_name_H-M   'P 1'
#
loop_
_entity.id
_entity.type
_entity.pdbx_description
1 polymer ?
#
loop_
_entity_poly.entity_id
_entity_poly.type
_entity_poly.pdbx_seq_one_letter_code
_entity_poly.pdbx_strand_id
1 'polypeptide(L)'
;MNSGARRALLTVIVVVIAAAVAYWWWNGFHAGGTAPEPAVVAPPEPTASAAAVTPEVPPIQYPVQAPTSTAPLESSGVAAALRDLLGSRTVSAFPEIGDFAHRFVATVDNLGRSYAPASLWPISPTSGRFTVQERDGGTIISADNDRRYTALVLLAESVDPGKAVDLYLRMYPLLQRAYEDLGYPKGYFN
;
A
#
# COMPACT_ATOMS: atom_id res chain seq x y z
N MET A 1 39.64 -33.80 13.43
CA MET A 1 38.30 -33.73 14.06
C MET A 1 37.34 -34.54 13.20
N ASN A 2 36.95 -35.72 13.67
CA ASN A 2 36.44 -36.82 12.84
C ASN A 2 35.07 -36.48 12.25
N SER A 3 34.85 -36.77 10.96
CA SER A 3 33.63 -36.44 10.20
C SER A 3 32.34 -36.96 10.85
N GLY A 4 32.44 -38.06 11.61
CA GLY A 4 31.34 -38.60 12.40
C GLY A 4 30.93 -37.71 13.58
N ALA A 5 31.88 -37.05 14.24
CA ALA A 5 31.58 -36.12 15.35
C ALA A 5 30.91 -34.84 14.86
N ARG A 6 31.26 -34.35 13.66
CA ARG A 6 30.59 -33.20 13.04
C ARG A 6 29.17 -33.53 12.60
N ARG A 7 28.93 -34.73 12.05
CA ARG A 7 27.58 -35.19 11.70
C ARG A 7 26.72 -35.38 12.95
N ALA A 8 27.26 -35.99 14.00
CA ALA A 8 26.57 -36.11 15.29
C ALA A 8 26.21 -34.73 15.89
N LEU A 9 27.13 -33.77 15.83
CA LEU A 9 26.89 -32.40 16.31
C LEU A 9 25.78 -31.70 15.50
N LEU A 10 25.78 -31.84 14.18
CA LEU A 10 24.74 -31.27 13.31
C LEU A 10 23.36 -31.90 13.58
N THR A 11 23.29 -33.22 13.77
CA THR A 11 22.03 -33.89 14.12
C THR A 11 21.48 -33.40 15.46
N VAL A 12 22.34 -33.23 16.46
CA VAL A 12 21.94 -32.69 17.77
C VAL A 12 21.41 -31.26 17.64
N ILE A 13 22.08 -30.41 16.86
CA ILE A 13 21.63 -29.02 16.65
C ILE A 13 20.26 -28.98 15.97
N VAL A 14 20.04 -29.80 14.95
CA VAL A 14 18.74 -29.86 14.24
C VAL A 14 17.63 -30.32 15.17
N VAL A 15 17.89 -31.33 16.02
CA VAL A 15 16.90 -31.81 17.01
C VAL A 15 16.59 -30.73 18.05
N VAL A 16 17.58 -29.97 18.50
CA VAL A 16 17.38 -28.86 19.45
C VAL A 16 16.55 -27.73 18.82
N ILE A 17 16.83 -27.36 17.57
CA ILE A 17 16.06 -26.33 16.85
C ILE A 17 14.61 -26.79 16.64
N ALA A 18 14.40 -28.04 16.23
CA ALA A 18 13.06 -28.59 16.04
C ALA A 18 12.26 -28.61 17.37
N ALA A 19 12.91 -28.97 18.48
CA ALA A 19 12.28 -28.93 19.80
C ALA A 19 11.94 -27.50 20.25
N ALA A 20 12.82 -26.53 19.98
CA ALA A 20 12.57 -25.12 20.29
C ALA A 20 11.40 -24.54 19.48
N VAL A 21 11.30 -24.86 18.19
CA VAL A 21 10.18 -24.46 17.33
C VAL A 21 8.88 -25.11 17.78
N ALA A 22 8.89 -26.41 18.09
CA ALA A 22 7.71 -27.11 18.59
C ALA A 22 7.24 -26.54 19.94
N TYR A 23 8.16 -26.23 20.84
CA TYR A 23 7.85 -25.60 22.13
C TYR A 23 7.27 -24.19 21.96
N TRP A 24 7.85 -23.37 21.08
CA TRP A 24 7.35 -22.03 20.79
C TRP A 24 5.96 -22.07 20.15
N TRP A 25 5.71 -23.02 19.24
CA TRP A 25 4.42 -23.22 18.62
C TRP A 25 3.37 -23.72 19.63
N TRP A 26 3.74 -24.64 20.53
CA TRP A 26 2.86 -25.11 21.61
C TRP A 26 2.48 -23.99 22.57
N ASN A 27 3.44 -23.16 22.99
CA ASN A 27 3.20 -21.99 23.84
C ASN A 27 2.34 -20.93 23.13
N GLY A 28 2.53 -20.72 21.83
CA GLY A 28 1.74 -19.77 21.04
C GLY A 28 0.26 -20.15 20.93
N PHE A 29 -0.06 -21.45 20.92
CA PHE A 29 -1.44 -21.95 20.84
C PHE A 29 -2.16 -22.03 22.19
N HIS A 30 -1.46 -21.95 23.33
CA HIS A 30 -2.05 -22.05 24.68
C HIS A 30 -2.21 -20.70 25.39
N ALA A 31 -1.91 -19.58 24.73
CA ALA A 31 -2.28 -18.23 25.19
C ALA A 31 -3.75 -17.88 24.89
N GLY A 32 -4.63 -18.88 24.79
CA GLY A 32 -6.07 -18.71 24.92
C GLY A 32 -6.38 -18.45 26.39
N GLY A 33 -6.35 -17.18 26.78
CA GLY A 33 -6.61 -16.74 28.14
C GLY A 33 -7.87 -17.38 28.70
N THR A 34 -7.73 -18.02 29.85
CA THR A 34 -8.80 -18.44 30.73
C THR A 34 -9.70 -17.23 30.99
N ALA A 35 -10.87 -17.19 30.35
CA ALA A 35 -11.90 -16.22 30.67
C ALA A 35 -12.33 -16.45 32.13
N PRO A 36 -12.34 -15.41 32.99
CA PRO A 36 -12.88 -15.56 34.33
C PRO A 36 -14.37 -15.89 34.24
N GLU A 37 -14.76 -16.90 35.00
CA GLU A 37 -16.14 -17.34 35.20
C GLU A 37 -17.03 -16.15 35.60
N PRO A 38 -18.10 -15.84 34.86
CA PRO A 38 -18.97 -14.73 35.21
C PRO A 38 -19.77 -15.09 36.47
N ALA A 39 -19.56 -14.30 37.53
CA ALA A 39 -20.48 -14.26 38.66
C ALA A 39 -21.90 -13.97 38.14
N VAL A 40 -22.84 -14.84 38.49
CA VAL A 40 -24.26 -14.69 38.16
C VAL A 40 -24.78 -13.43 38.86
N VAL A 41 -24.88 -12.34 38.10
CA VAL A 41 -25.65 -11.15 38.48
C VAL A 41 -27.09 -11.41 38.06
N ALA A 42 -28.02 -11.24 39.00
CA ALA A 42 -29.46 -11.39 38.76
C ALA A 42 -29.92 -10.54 37.55
N PRO A 43 -30.87 -11.03 36.72
CA PRO A 43 -31.30 -10.31 35.52
C PRO A 43 -31.81 -8.89 35.82
N PRO A 44 -31.21 -7.83 35.23
CA PRO A 44 -31.92 -6.58 35.07
C PRO A 44 -32.98 -6.76 33.98
N GLU A 45 -34.15 -6.17 34.19
CA GLU A 45 -35.29 -6.17 33.27
C GLU A 45 -34.87 -5.78 31.84
N PRO A 46 -35.57 -6.28 30.79
CA PRO A 46 -35.22 -5.99 29.41
C PRO A 46 -35.50 -4.52 29.09
N THR A 47 -34.50 -3.67 29.27
CA THR A 47 -34.49 -2.34 28.67
C THR A 47 -34.37 -2.53 27.16
N ALA A 48 -35.45 -2.23 26.48
CA ALA A 48 -35.55 -2.22 25.03
C ALA A 48 -34.40 -1.43 24.40
N SER A 49 -33.88 -1.99 23.31
CA SER A 49 -33.06 -1.32 22.30
C SER A 49 -31.66 -0.87 22.76
N ALA A 50 -30.73 -1.83 22.79
CA ALA A 50 -29.40 -1.53 22.29
C ALA A 50 -29.58 -1.16 20.81
N ALA A 51 -29.73 0.13 20.52
CA ALA A 51 -29.59 0.65 19.18
C ALA A 51 -28.27 0.11 18.64
N ALA A 52 -28.34 -0.72 17.60
CA ALA A 52 -27.17 -1.10 16.85
C ALA A 52 -26.48 0.19 16.44
N VAL A 53 -25.31 0.46 17.03
CA VAL A 53 -24.45 1.56 16.59
C VAL A 53 -24.03 1.16 15.19
N THR A 54 -24.82 1.58 14.20
CA THR A 54 -24.42 1.47 12.81
C THR A 54 -23.11 2.23 12.72
N PRO A 55 -22.02 1.61 12.22
CA PRO A 55 -20.77 2.32 12.06
C PRO A 55 -21.05 3.58 11.25
N GLU A 56 -20.89 4.73 11.89
CA GLU A 56 -21.08 6.03 11.27
C GLU A 56 -20.09 6.10 10.11
N VAL A 57 -20.62 6.14 8.88
CA VAL A 57 -19.78 6.30 7.70
C VAL A 57 -19.19 7.70 7.82
N PRO A 58 -17.85 7.85 7.87
CA PRO A 58 -17.25 9.16 8.02
C PRO A 58 -17.74 10.07 6.88
N PRO A 59 -18.02 11.35 7.16
CA PRO A 59 -18.46 12.27 6.13
C PRO A 59 -17.36 12.41 5.05
N ILE A 60 -17.78 12.45 3.79
CA ILE A 60 -16.87 12.68 2.65
C ILE A 60 -16.28 14.08 2.78
N GLN A 61 -14.96 14.19 2.99
CA GLN A 61 -14.32 15.49 3.22
C GLN A 61 -14.14 16.29 1.92
N TYR A 62 -13.90 15.63 0.78
CA TYR A 62 -13.58 16.29 -0.49
C TYR A 62 -14.42 15.79 -1.67
N PRO A 63 -15.76 15.93 -1.63
CA PRO A 63 -16.66 15.25 -2.58
C PRO A 63 -16.27 15.48 -4.04
N VAL A 64 -15.92 14.39 -4.72
CA VAL A 64 -15.68 14.39 -6.17
C VAL A 64 -17.04 14.44 -6.86
N GLN A 65 -17.30 15.53 -7.58
CA GLN A 65 -18.52 15.62 -8.39
C GLN A 65 -18.41 14.63 -9.56
N ALA A 66 -19.42 13.75 -9.69
CA ALA A 66 -19.51 12.89 -10.85
C ALA A 66 -19.54 13.78 -12.12
N PRO A 67 -18.68 13.53 -13.11
CA PRO A 67 -18.66 14.35 -14.32
C PRO A 67 -20.04 14.28 -15.00
N THR A 68 -20.75 15.40 -15.04
CA THR A 68 -22.14 15.45 -15.55
C THR A 68 -22.24 15.16 -17.05
N SER A 69 -21.11 15.14 -17.76
CA SER A 69 -21.04 14.99 -19.23
C SER A 69 -20.05 13.93 -19.72
N THR A 70 -19.30 13.25 -18.85
CA THR A 70 -18.21 12.37 -19.29
C THR A 70 -18.38 10.98 -18.71
N ALA A 71 -18.50 9.98 -19.59
CA ALA A 71 -18.68 8.58 -19.18
C ALA A 71 -17.50 8.11 -18.32
N PRO A 72 -17.76 7.32 -17.25
CA PRO A 72 -16.72 6.62 -16.51
C PRO A 72 -15.78 5.84 -17.42
N LEU A 73 -14.50 5.78 -17.05
CA LEU A 73 -13.51 5.01 -17.78
C LEU A 73 -13.57 3.55 -17.33
N GLU A 74 -13.70 2.65 -18.29
CA GLU A 74 -13.55 1.21 -18.05
C GLU A 74 -12.07 0.83 -17.90
N SER A 75 -11.78 -0.27 -17.20
CA SER A 75 -10.40 -0.72 -16.93
C SER A 75 -9.58 -0.93 -18.21
N SER A 76 -10.20 -1.42 -19.28
CA SER A 76 -9.56 -1.62 -20.59
C SER A 76 -9.15 -0.31 -21.28
N GLY A 77 -9.78 0.82 -20.93
CA GLY A 77 -9.51 2.14 -21.49
C GLY A 77 -8.38 2.89 -20.80
N VAL A 78 -7.94 2.46 -19.61
CA VAL A 78 -6.93 3.15 -18.78
C VAL A 78 -5.62 3.37 -19.54
N ALA A 79 -5.09 2.32 -20.18
CA ALA A 79 -3.84 2.42 -20.92
C ALA A 79 -3.92 3.41 -22.10
N ALA A 80 -5.06 3.43 -22.82
CA ALA A 80 -5.25 4.36 -23.93
C ALA A 80 -5.35 5.81 -23.44
N ALA A 81 -6.10 6.04 -22.36
CA ALA A 81 -6.27 7.36 -21.77
C ALA A 81 -4.97 7.92 -21.20
N LEU A 82 -4.13 7.08 -20.57
CA LEU A 82 -2.81 7.48 -20.11
C LEU A 82 -1.87 7.82 -21.28
N ARG A 83 -1.97 7.11 -22.41
CA ARG A 83 -1.15 7.45 -23.60
C ARG A 83 -1.55 8.77 -24.23
N ASP A 84 -2.85 9.10 -24.20
CA ASP A 84 -3.35 10.40 -24.66
C ASP A 84 -2.84 11.54 -23.78
N LEU A 85 -2.78 11.33 -22.46
CA LEU A 85 -2.29 12.34 -21.51
C LEU A 85 -0.77 12.48 -21.48
N LEU A 86 -0.04 11.36 -21.41
CA LEU A 86 1.40 11.32 -21.11
C LEU A 86 2.28 10.98 -22.32
N GLY A 87 1.66 10.59 -23.44
CA GLY A 87 2.34 10.10 -24.63
C GLY A 87 2.70 8.61 -24.55
N SER A 88 2.64 7.93 -25.70
CA SER A 88 2.90 6.48 -25.81
C SER A 88 4.27 6.06 -25.28
N ARG A 89 5.32 6.85 -25.52
CA ARG A 89 6.69 6.54 -25.07
C ARG A 89 6.77 6.46 -23.55
N THR A 90 6.15 7.41 -22.86
CA THR A 90 6.14 7.48 -21.39
C THR A 90 5.41 6.28 -20.79
N VAL A 91 4.22 5.99 -21.28
CA VAL A 91 3.38 4.90 -20.77
C VAL A 91 4.00 3.53 -21.04
N SER A 92 4.75 3.37 -22.13
CA SER A 92 5.50 2.13 -22.39
C SER A 92 6.57 1.81 -21.34
N ALA A 93 7.00 2.79 -20.54
CA ALA A 93 7.96 2.58 -19.44
C ALA A 93 7.28 2.26 -18.10
N PHE A 94 5.94 2.26 -18.03
CA PHE A 94 5.22 2.00 -16.80
C PHE A 94 5.22 0.49 -16.49
N PRO A 95 5.54 0.10 -15.25
CA PRO A 95 5.38 -1.29 -14.81
C PRO A 95 3.89 -1.63 -14.75
N GLU A 96 3.50 -2.74 -15.38
CA GLU A 96 2.15 -3.35 -15.25
C GLU A 96 0.99 -2.37 -15.46
N ILE A 97 0.95 -1.70 -16.62
CA ILE A 97 -0.09 -0.73 -16.98
C ILE A 97 -1.53 -1.25 -16.83
N GLY A 98 -1.74 -2.57 -16.89
CA GLY A 98 -3.05 -3.20 -16.69
C GLY A 98 -3.58 -3.08 -15.24
N ASP A 99 -2.69 -2.96 -14.26
CA ASP A 99 -3.04 -2.81 -12.83
C ASP A 99 -2.83 -1.37 -12.33
N PHE A 100 -2.79 -0.40 -13.24
CA PHE A 100 -2.44 0.98 -12.92
C PHE A 100 -3.31 1.59 -11.80
N ALA A 101 -4.62 1.38 -11.84
CA ALA A 101 -5.54 1.95 -10.85
C ALA A 101 -5.22 1.47 -9.44
N HIS A 102 -5.00 0.16 -9.27
CA HIS A 102 -4.66 -0.44 -7.99
C HIS A 102 -3.27 -0.01 -7.50
N ARG A 103 -2.25 -0.02 -8.37
CA ARG A 103 -0.91 0.49 -8.06
C ARG A 103 -0.90 1.97 -7.66
N PHE A 104 -1.67 2.79 -8.37
CA PHE A 104 -1.80 4.22 -8.08
C PHE A 104 -2.43 4.44 -6.70
N VAL A 105 -3.57 3.80 -6.43
CA VAL A 105 -4.27 3.91 -5.15
C VAL A 105 -3.41 3.41 -4.00
N ALA A 106 -2.79 2.23 -4.16
CA ALA A 106 -1.87 1.69 -3.16
C ALA A 106 -0.69 2.63 -2.91
N THR A 107 -0.14 3.27 -3.96
CA THR A 107 0.94 4.23 -3.79
C THR A 107 0.49 5.43 -2.97
N VAL A 108 -0.64 6.05 -3.31
CA VAL A 108 -1.20 7.21 -2.59
C VAL A 108 -1.51 6.86 -1.13
N ASP A 109 -2.15 5.72 -0.87
CA ASP A 109 -2.48 5.27 0.49
C ASP A 109 -1.23 5.00 1.34
N ASN A 110 -0.12 4.57 0.72
CA ASN A 110 1.14 4.34 1.42
C ASN A 110 1.99 5.62 1.62
N LEU A 111 1.69 6.75 0.97
CA LEU A 111 2.49 7.99 1.12
C LEU A 111 2.45 8.55 2.55
N GLY A 112 1.32 8.38 3.25
CA GLY A 112 1.17 8.81 4.64
C GLY A 112 1.74 7.83 5.67
N ARG A 113 2.27 6.69 5.22
CA ARG A 113 2.79 5.63 6.10
C ARG A 113 4.29 5.73 6.27
N SER A 114 4.83 4.97 7.23
CA SER A 114 6.26 4.86 7.46
C SER A 114 7.04 4.21 6.31
N TYR A 115 6.34 3.48 5.43
CA TYR A 115 6.95 2.78 4.31
C TYR A 115 6.00 2.71 3.10
N ALA A 116 6.52 3.03 1.92
CA ALA A 116 5.84 2.90 0.64
C ALA A 116 6.67 2.00 -0.29
N PRO A 117 6.28 0.72 -0.47
CA PRO A 117 7.06 -0.22 -1.26
C PRO A 117 7.10 0.17 -2.73
N ALA A 118 8.31 0.36 -3.26
CA ALA A 118 8.54 0.73 -4.66
C ALA A 118 7.99 -0.31 -5.66
N SER A 119 7.81 -1.57 -5.25
CA SER A 119 7.21 -2.62 -6.09
C SER A 119 5.76 -2.33 -6.47
N LEU A 120 5.02 -1.56 -5.66
CA LEU A 120 3.63 -1.17 -5.91
C LEU A 120 3.50 0.13 -6.69
N TRP A 121 4.60 0.82 -7.02
CA TRP A 121 4.52 2.10 -7.71
C TRP A 121 3.95 1.93 -9.13
N PRO A 122 3.10 2.85 -9.61
CA PRO A 122 2.56 2.81 -10.98
C PRO A 122 3.61 3.21 -12.02
N ILE A 123 4.77 3.70 -11.58
CA ILE A 123 5.90 4.11 -12.40
C ILE A 123 7.19 3.49 -11.86
N SER A 124 8.19 3.37 -12.73
CA SER A 124 9.51 2.88 -12.33
C SER A 124 10.19 3.87 -11.38
N PRO A 125 10.84 3.40 -10.30
CA PRO A 125 11.63 4.27 -9.43
C PRO A 125 12.74 4.99 -10.19
N THR A 126 13.05 6.21 -9.75
CA THR A 126 14.12 7.01 -10.34
C THR A 126 15.45 6.26 -10.26
N SER A 127 16.08 6.08 -11.43
CA SER A 127 17.33 5.34 -11.56
C SER A 127 18.49 6.01 -10.80
N GLY A 128 19.57 5.24 -10.61
CA GLY A 128 20.73 5.67 -9.84
C GLY A 128 20.56 5.48 -8.34
N ARG A 129 21.68 5.55 -7.62
CA ARG A 129 21.71 5.45 -6.15
C ARG A 129 21.74 6.85 -5.55
N PHE A 130 21.27 6.95 -4.32
CA PHE A 130 21.52 8.14 -3.51
C PHE A 130 23.02 8.27 -3.25
N THR A 131 23.57 9.46 -3.45
CA THR A 131 25.00 9.73 -3.32
C THR A 131 25.28 10.80 -2.27
N VAL A 132 26.45 10.69 -1.65
CA VAL A 132 26.95 11.62 -0.63
C VAL A 132 28.35 12.10 -1.02
N GLN A 133 28.75 13.24 -0.46
CA GLN A 133 30.05 13.87 -0.70
C GLN A 133 30.69 14.17 0.65
N GLU A 134 32.01 14.07 0.74
CA GLU A 134 32.76 14.54 1.91
C GLU A 134 33.06 16.03 1.75
N ARG A 135 32.69 16.84 2.76
CA ARG A 135 32.94 18.28 2.79
C ARG A 135 33.17 18.74 4.23
N ASP A 136 34.20 19.55 4.46
CA ASP A 136 34.53 20.13 5.77
C ASP A 136 34.60 19.09 6.92
N GLY A 137 35.06 17.88 6.60
CA GLY A 137 35.18 16.78 7.55
C GLY A 137 33.87 16.05 7.89
N GLY A 138 32.79 16.29 7.14
CA GLY A 138 31.53 15.58 7.27
C GLY A 138 30.93 15.10 5.95
N THR A 139 30.07 14.10 6.05
CA THR A 139 29.30 13.56 4.91
C THR A 139 28.05 14.39 4.67
N ILE A 140 27.92 14.97 3.47
CA ILE A 140 26.76 15.76 3.04
C ILE A 140 26.06 15.11 1.84
N ILE A 141 24.78 15.43 1.64
CA ILE A 141 24.02 14.99 0.47
C ILE A 141 24.65 15.57 -0.80
N SER A 142 24.85 14.73 -1.82
CA SER A 142 25.33 15.23 -3.11
C SER A 142 24.30 16.10 -3.79
N ALA A 143 24.76 17.23 -4.36
CA ALA A 143 23.93 18.06 -5.21
C ALA A 143 23.39 17.26 -6.40
N ASP A 144 24.17 16.31 -6.93
CA ASP A 144 23.80 15.48 -8.08
C ASP A 144 22.54 14.60 -7.87
N ASN A 145 22.07 14.45 -6.64
CA ASN A 145 20.82 13.73 -6.37
C ASN A 145 19.60 14.43 -6.98
N ASP A 146 19.62 15.75 -7.18
CA ASP A 146 18.49 16.49 -7.78
C ASP A 146 18.29 16.14 -9.25
N ARG A 147 19.38 15.99 -10.02
CA ARG A 147 19.38 15.71 -11.46
C ARG A 147 18.71 14.38 -11.80
N ARG A 148 18.66 13.47 -10.83
CA ARG A 148 17.95 12.18 -10.97
C ARG A 148 16.46 12.40 -11.24
N TYR A 149 15.87 13.42 -10.63
CA TYR A 149 14.43 13.70 -10.74
C TYR A 149 14.07 14.62 -11.90
N THR A 150 15.04 15.18 -12.63
CA THR A 150 14.79 16.13 -13.74
C THR A 150 13.82 15.57 -14.77
N ALA A 151 13.96 14.30 -15.18
CA ALA A 151 13.05 13.69 -16.14
C ALA A 151 11.60 13.58 -15.62
N LEU A 152 11.43 13.31 -14.33
CA LEU A 152 10.11 13.21 -13.70
C LEU A 152 9.46 14.59 -13.56
N VAL A 153 10.24 15.61 -13.17
CA VAL A 153 9.77 16.99 -13.04
C VAL A 153 9.34 17.53 -14.42
N LEU A 154 10.18 17.37 -15.45
CA LEU A 154 9.83 17.78 -16.81
C LEU A 154 8.61 17.04 -17.36
N LEU A 155 8.44 15.75 -17.02
CA LEU A 155 7.22 15.02 -17.36
C LEU A 155 6.00 15.66 -16.69
N ALA A 156 6.05 15.93 -15.38
CA ALA A 156 4.96 16.55 -14.65
C ALA A 156 4.61 17.95 -15.20
N GLU A 157 5.62 18.76 -15.55
CA GLU A 157 5.44 20.08 -16.16
C GLU A 157 4.84 20.03 -17.57
N SER A 158 4.99 18.92 -18.28
CA SER A 158 4.43 18.74 -19.63
C SER A 158 2.96 18.35 -19.65
N VAL A 159 2.37 17.98 -18.50
CA VAL A 159 0.98 17.51 -18.41
C VAL A 159 0.02 18.70 -18.39
N ASP A 160 -0.98 18.67 -19.27
CA ASP A 160 -2.10 19.62 -19.23
C ASP A 160 -2.96 19.36 -17.97
N PRO A 161 -3.09 20.33 -17.05
CA PRO A 161 -3.83 20.13 -15.81
C PRO A 161 -5.33 19.85 -16.03
N GLY A 162 -5.94 20.45 -17.05
CA GLY A 162 -7.35 20.25 -17.37
C GLY A 162 -7.61 18.80 -17.81
N LYS A 163 -6.79 18.31 -18.75
CA LYS A 163 -6.85 16.91 -19.19
C LYS A 163 -6.55 15.92 -18.07
N ALA A 164 -5.66 16.26 -17.15
CA ALA A 164 -5.35 15.42 -15.99
C ALA A 164 -6.55 15.33 -15.04
N VAL A 165 -7.22 16.45 -14.74
CA VAL A 165 -8.45 16.47 -13.94
C VAL A 165 -9.57 15.68 -14.64
N ASP A 166 -9.77 15.87 -15.94
CA ASP A 166 -10.77 15.14 -16.72
C ASP A 166 -10.50 13.62 -16.72
N LEU A 167 -9.24 13.20 -16.78
CA LEU A 167 -8.88 11.79 -16.64
C LEU A 167 -9.14 11.28 -15.23
N TYR A 168 -8.77 12.03 -14.20
CA TYR A 168 -9.01 11.67 -12.80
C TYR A 168 -10.51 11.46 -12.53
N LEU A 169 -11.37 12.41 -12.95
CA LEU A 169 -12.82 12.32 -12.75
C LEU A 169 -13.43 11.09 -13.44
N ARG A 170 -13.01 10.78 -14.67
CA ARG A 170 -13.47 9.58 -15.38
C ARG A 170 -12.96 8.29 -14.74
N MET A 171 -11.72 8.28 -14.25
CA MET A 171 -11.08 7.10 -13.65
C MET A 171 -11.51 6.90 -12.19
N TYR A 172 -12.09 7.92 -11.55
CA TYR A 172 -12.46 7.91 -10.14
C TYR A 172 -13.24 6.66 -9.70
N PRO A 173 -14.24 6.15 -10.45
CA PRO A 173 -14.92 4.90 -10.06
C PRO A 173 -13.99 3.68 -9.99
N LEU A 174 -12.97 3.59 -10.86
CA LEU A 174 -11.96 2.54 -10.79
C LEU A 174 -11.03 2.72 -9.59
N LEU A 175 -10.64 3.97 -9.30
CA LEU A 175 -9.80 4.29 -8.14
C LEU A 175 -10.52 3.98 -6.83
N GLN A 176 -11.79 4.38 -6.73
CA GLN A 176 -12.64 4.10 -5.58
C GLN A 176 -12.79 2.59 -5.36
N ARG A 177 -13.08 1.83 -6.41
CA ARG A 177 -13.15 0.36 -6.32
C ARG A 177 -11.82 -0.26 -5.88
N ALA A 178 -10.71 0.20 -6.47
CA ALA A 178 -9.39 -0.29 -6.07
C ALA A 178 -9.07 0.05 -4.60
N TYR A 179 -9.54 1.19 -4.10
CA TYR A 179 -9.38 1.57 -2.69
C TYR A 179 -10.22 0.69 -1.76
N GLU A 180 -11.45 0.38 -2.14
CA GLU A 180 -12.28 -0.59 -1.42
C GLU A 180 -11.63 -1.98 -1.39
N ASP A 181 -11.05 -2.42 -2.51
CA ASP A 181 -10.32 -3.69 -2.65
C ASP A 181 -9.05 -3.76 -1.77
N LEU A 182 -8.48 -2.62 -1.34
CA LEU A 182 -7.40 -2.57 -0.33
C LEU A 182 -7.88 -2.89 1.10
N GLY A 183 -9.19 -3.04 1.32
CA GLY A 183 -9.79 -3.33 2.62
C GLY A 183 -10.55 -2.16 3.26
N TYR A 184 -10.93 -1.16 2.47
CA TYR A 184 -11.68 0.02 2.91
C TYR A 184 -13.12 0.06 2.33
N PRO A 185 -14.00 -0.93 2.63
CA PRO A 185 -15.30 -1.10 1.95
C PRO A 185 -16.33 0.02 2.17
N LYS A 186 -16.04 0.95 3.10
CA LYS A 186 -16.86 2.14 3.38
C LYS A 186 -16.02 3.44 3.33
N GLY A 187 -14.76 3.32 2.91
CA GLY A 187 -13.85 4.46 2.80
C GLY A 187 -14.00 5.13 1.45
N TYR A 188 -13.57 6.38 1.39
CA TYR A 188 -13.48 7.14 0.15
C TYR A 188 -12.01 7.37 -0.16
N PHE A 189 -11.64 7.25 -1.44
CA PHE A 189 -10.24 7.45 -1.84
C PHE A 189 -9.76 8.90 -1.64
N ASN A 190 -10.70 9.85 -1.60
CA ASN A 190 -10.50 11.30 -1.47
C ASN A 190 -10.84 11.83 -0.07
#